data_AF-A0A2D4ZPM3-F1
#
_entry.id   AF-A0A2D4ZPM3-F1
#
_cell.length_a   1.000
_cell.length_b   1.000
_cell.length_c   1.000
_cell.angle_alpha   90.00
_cell.angle_beta   90.00
_cell.angle_gamma   90.00
#
_symmetry.space_group_name_H-M   'P 1'
#
loop_
_entity.id
_entity.type
_entity.pdbx_description
1 polymer ?
#
loop_
_entity_poly.entity_id
_entity_poly.type
_entity_poly.pdbx_seq_one_letter_code
_entity_poly.pdbx_strand_id
1 'polypeptide(L)'
;MIDQYGKRSGKLLSRRGVLRGAIAGVSAIAGSSAMKLWGTEQDDAYEGPLLVTLQLDGGVDVTQLCDPKVNVRGEPKINHWADAADPGQAGNILFAPIADNAQLFQEFGSDMLVINGVDAQTNSHETGRLFNWTGSNAEGRPSLSALFAAAQSPNQPLAYSVFGGTSRTAGLVGYNQFSNLAAARTLVQPYVQSWSGHPWRSTADIARAHSMVQTDISRLLAEPNLSVRQRQSLLGYTEARASRDSLQRLAELIPDEADVTRGEDVNVGGQNFRLNLKEQMQSALLVFKSGLGSAADLALGGFDSHDQHDAVSEALLTHFADAIRFFWDYAETLGIAERIVLMVGSDFGRTNYYNEGDGKDHWPISSYLIMERDAPWGNRVVGLTDELHFGSPINQETLKADRNGVVMTPTHVHKALWEYLGLEAFAADRGLTLPDAERLPLFDPFVSSVT
;
A
#
# COMPACT_ATOMS: atom_id res chain seq x y z
N MET A 1 28.28 -29.80 -53.58
CA MET A 1 29.00 -31.07 -53.87
C MET A 1 28.85 -31.96 -52.66
N ILE A 2 28.11 -33.06 -52.78
CA ILE A 2 27.96 -34.10 -51.76
C ILE A 2 28.89 -35.25 -52.15
N ASP A 3 29.58 -35.84 -51.17
CA ASP A 3 30.02 -37.23 -51.21
C ASP A 3 29.95 -37.77 -49.76
N GLN A 4 28.97 -38.59 -49.34
CA GLN A 4 28.67 -40.00 -49.64
C GLN A 4 29.63 -41.08 -49.09
N TYR A 5 30.34 -40.86 -47.98
CA TYR A 5 30.83 -41.99 -47.17
C TYR A 5 30.73 -41.76 -45.66
N GLY A 6 29.77 -42.45 -45.03
CA GLY A 6 29.64 -42.52 -43.59
C GLY A 6 30.87 -43.13 -42.92
N LYS A 7 31.53 -42.34 -42.08
CA LYS A 7 32.37 -42.83 -40.98
C LYS A 7 32.13 -41.97 -39.74
N ARG A 8 31.48 -42.56 -38.74
CA ARG A 8 31.48 -42.08 -37.35
C ARG A 8 32.92 -42.20 -36.83
N SER A 9 33.55 -41.08 -36.51
CA SER A 9 34.75 -41.03 -35.67
C SER A 9 34.36 -40.43 -34.33
N GLY A 10 34.04 -41.28 -33.36
CA GLY A 10 33.87 -40.87 -31.97
C GLY A 10 35.22 -40.42 -31.40
N LYS A 11 35.40 -39.11 -31.21
CA LYS A 11 36.43 -38.61 -30.28
C LYS A 11 35.87 -38.74 -28.87
N LEU A 12 36.42 -39.72 -28.13
CA LEU A 12 36.29 -39.83 -26.69
C LEU A 12 36.78 -38.52 -26.05
N LEU A 13 35.86 -37.77 -25.45
CA LEU A 13 36.21 -36.63 -24.60
C LEU A 13 37.03 -37.14 -23.41
N SER A 14 38.31 -36.77 -23.36
CA SER A 14 39.16 -37.11 -22.22
C SER A 14 38.65 -36.42 -20.96
N ARG A 15 38.77 -37.08 -19.80
CA ARG A 15 38.36 -36.58 -18.48
C ARG A 15 38.99 -35.22 -18.08
N ARG A 16 39.97 -34.71 -18.83
CA ARG A 16 40.57 -33.38 -18.63
C ARG A 16 39.95 -32.25 -19.47
N GLY A 17 39.05 -32.55 -20.41
CA GLY A 17 38.28 -31.54 -21.16
C GLY A 17 37.05 -31.00 -20.44
N VAL A 18 36.53 -31.71 -19.44
CA VAL A 18 35.32 -31.34 -18.69
C VAL A 18 35.61 -30.31 -17.58
N LEU A 19 36.87 -30.19 -17.14
CA LEU A 19 37.27 -29.31 -16.03
C LEU A 19 37.70 -27.88 -16.45
N ARG A 20 37.68 -27.55 -17.75
CA ARG A 20 37.97 -26.19 -18.25
C ARG A 20 36.76 -25.48 -18.87
N GLY A 21 35.59 -26.11 -18.90
CA GLY A 21 34.33 -25.52 -19.38
C GLY A 21 33.41 -25.00 -18.26
N ALA A 22 33.82 -25.06 -16.99
CA ALA A 22 32.97 -24.70 -15.84
C ALA A 22 33.11 -23.24 -15.37
N ILE A 23 33.89 -22.39 -16.06
CA ILE A 23 34.11 -20.99 -15.67
C ILE A 23 33.43 -19.98 -16.62
N ALA A 24 32.80 -20.43 -17.70
CA ALA A 24 32.08 -19.55 -18.63
C ALA A 24 30.69 -20.11 -18.94
N GLY A 25 29.73 -19.83 -18.05
CA GLY A 25 28.35 -20.32 -18.21
C GLY A 25 27.43 -19.97 -17.05
N VAL A 26 27.58 -18.79 -16.45
CA VAL A 26 26.52 -18.17 -15.63
C VAL A 26 26.03 -16.97 -16.44
N SER A 27 25.30 -17.25 -17.50
CA SER A 27 24.44 -16.24 -18.12
C SER A 27 23.22 -16.08 -17.23
N ALA A 28 23.01 -14.85 -16.80
CA ALA A 28 22.01 -14.40 -15.84
C ALA A 28 20.62 -15.00 -16.07
N ILE A 29 20.14 -15.76 -15.09
CA ILE A 29 18.71 -15.83 -14.77
C ILE A 29 18.45 -14.62 -13.86
N ALA A 30 18.16 -13.48 -14.45
CA ALA A 30 17.51 -12.39 -13.74
C ALA A 30 16.07 -12.84 -13.47
N GLY A 31 15.72 -13.12 -12.21
CA GLY A 31 14.37 -13.56 -11.84
C GLY A 31 14.28 -14.53 -10.66
N SER A 32 15.39 -15.03 -10.14
CA SER A 32 15.37 -15.71 -8.83
C SER A 32 15.57 -14.66 -7.75
N SER A 33 14.50 -14.34 -7.00
CA SER A 33 14.61 -13.70 -5.69
C SER A 33 15.76 -14.35 -4.95
N ALA A 34 16.79 -13.55 -4.66
CA ALA A 34 18.05 -14.04 -4.16
C ALA A 34 17.79 -14.92 -2.94
N MET A 35 18.24 -16.16 -3.05
CA MET A 35 18.40 -17.06 -1.93
C MET A 35 19.20 -16.33 -0.84
N LYS A 36 18.54 -15.99 0.26
CA LYS A 36 19.21 -15.81 1.54
C LYS A 36 18.97 -17.08 2.34
N LEU A 37 19.89 -18.04 2.18
CA LEU A 37 20.02 -19.17 3.09
C LEU A 37 20.69 -18.65 4.36
N TRP A 38 19.94 -18.02 5.26
CA TRP A 38 20.42 -17.66 6.59
C TRP A 38 19.73 -18.58 7.58
N GLY A 39 20.50 -19.54 8.06
CA GLY A 39 20.14 -20.22 9.30
C GLY A 39 20.23 -19.23 10.44
N THR A 40 19.27 -19.34 11.37
CA THR A 40 19.44 -18.96 12.78
C THR A 40 19.73 -17.49 13.10
N GLU A 41 19.14 -16.53 12.40
CA GLU A 41 18.77 -15.29 13.10
C GLU A 41 17.34 -15.49 13.57
N GLN A 42 17.16 -15.45 14.88
CA GLN A 42 15.85 -15.32 15.50
C GLN A 42 15.17 -14.13 14.80
N ASP A 43 13.97 -14.30 14.21
CA ASP A 43 13.22 -13.21 13.57
C ASP A 43 12.88 -12.17 14.65
N ASP A 44 13.85 -11.29 14.91
CA ASP A 44 13.68 -10.13 15.78
C ASP A 44 12.49 -9.34 15.24
N ALA A 45 11.69 -8.83 16.18
CA ALA A 45 10.56 -7.98 15.84
C ALA A 45 11.05 -6.80 14.99
N TYR A 46 10.37 -6.54 13.88
CA TYR A 46 10.66 -5.39 13.05
C TYR A 46 10.31 -4.10 13.79
N GLU A 47 11.32 -3.29 14.09
CA GLU A 47 11.20 -2.02 14.81
C GLU A 47 11.38 -0.77 13.92
N GLY A 48 11.56 -0.96 12.60
CA GLY A 48 11.79 0.13 11.66
C GLY A 48 10.52 0.91 11.26
N PRO A 49 10.63 1.82 10.27
CA PRO A 49 9.51 2.61 9.75
C PRO A 49 8.40 1.72 9.17
N LEU A 50 7.17 2.19 9.25
CA LEU A 50 5.95 1.52 8.83
C LEU A 50 5.28 2.35 7.74
N LEU A 51 4.75 1.68 6.71
CA LEU A 51 4.03 2.34 5.62
C LEU A 51 2.61 1.80 5.52
N VAL A 52 1.63 2.70 5.50
CA VAL A 52 0.24 2.36 5.17
C VAL A 52 -0.17 3.11 3.92
N THR A 53 -0.74 2.41 2.95
CA THR A 53 -1.48 3.04 1.86
C THR A 53 -2.98 2.87 2.08
N LEU A 54 -3.73 3.95 2.06
CA LEU A 54 -5.18 3.98 2.17
C LEU A 54 -5.77 4.43 0.84
N GLN A 55 -6.45 3.49 0.19
CA GLN A 55 -7.04 3.66 -1.12
C GLN A 55 -8.52 4.03 -0.96
N LEU A 56 -8.84 5.27 -1.29
CA LEU A 56 -10.22 5.76 -1.35
C LEU A 56 -10.77 5.44 -2.75
N ASP A 57 -11.22 4.20 -2.92
CA ASP A 57 -11.56 3.64 -4.22
C ASP A 57 -12.85 4.23 -4.79
N GLY A 58 -12.77 4.63 -6.06
CA GLY A 58 -13.89 5.14 -6.82
C GLY A 58 -13.79 6.62 -7.14
N GLY A 59 -12.63 7.27 -7.08
CA GLY A 59 -12.53 8.68 -7.47
C GLY A 59 -13.13 9.63 -6.43
N VAL A 60 -12.42 9.94 -5.36
CA VAL A 60 -12.86 10.91 -4.34
C VAL A 60 -13.01 12.31 -4.93
N ASP A 61 -14.10 13.01 -4.59
CA ASP A 61 -14.20 14.44 -4.85
C ASP A 61 -13.34 15.23 -3.86
N VAL A 62 -12.13 15.59 -4.28
CA VAL A 62 -11.21 16.37 -3.45
C VAL A 62 -11.68 17.80 -3.23
N THR A 63 -12.62 18.31 -4.04
CA THR A 63 -13.27 19.61 -3.83
C THR A 63 -14.27 19.59 -2.67
N GLN A 64 -14.62 18.40 -2.20
CA GLN A 64 -15.38 18.14 -0.99
C GLN A 64 -14.51 17.69 0.21
N LEU A 65 -13.18 17.74 0.08
CA LEU A 65 -12.24 17.29 1.11
C LEU A 65 -11.12 18.31 1.39
N CYS A 66 -10.06 18.31 0.56
CA CYS A 66 -8.77 18.98 0.82
C CYS A 66 -8.33 19.98 -0.25
N ASP A 67 -9.11 20.12 -1.33
CA ASP A 67 -8.93 21.16 -2.35
C ASP A 67 -10.26 21.89 -2.61
N PRO A 68 -10.87 22.48 -1.57
CA PRO A 68 -12.23 22.99 -1.65
C PRO A 68 -12.39 24.07 -2.72
N LYS A 69 -13.45 23.96 -3.53
CA LYS A 69 -13.79 24.93 -4.57
C LYS A 69 -15.16 25.54 -4.33
N VAL A 70 -15.21 26.86 -4.36
CA VAL A 70 -16.45 27.65 -4.34
C VAL A 70 -17.04 27.76 -5.74
N ASN A 71 -18.35 28.01 -5.84
CA ASN A 71 -19.04 28.12 -7.12
C ASN A 71 -18.59 29.37 -7.90
N VAL A 72 -18.18 29.20 -9.15
CA VAL A 72 -17.76 30.28 -10.04
C VAL A 72 -18.96 30.83 -10.81
N ARG A 73 -19.12 32.15 -10.83
CA ARG A 73 -20.27 32.80 -11.48
C ARG A 73 -20.27 32.54 -12.98
N GLY A 74 -21.34 31.92 -13.47
CA GLY A 74 -21.54 31.65 -14.90
C GLY A 74 -21.12 30.25 -15.31
N GLU A 75 -20.46 29.51 -14.42
CA GLU A 75 -20.12 28.10 -14.60
C GLU A 75 -21.16 27.20 -13.89
N PRO A 76 -21.24 25.91 -14.25
CA PRO A 76 -22.00 24.94 -13.46
C PRO A 76 -21.54 24.92 -11.99
N LYS A 77 -22.44 24.53 -11.09
CA LYS A 77 -22.09 24.41 -9.68
C LYS A 77 -21.04 23.32 -9.50
N ILE A 78 -19.95 23.68 -8.84
CA ILE A 78 -18.91 22.73 -8.44
C ILE A 78 -19.36 22.01 -7.19
N ASN A 79 -19.93 22.72 -6.22
CA ASN A 79 -20.33 22.16 -4.93
C ASN A 79 -21.63 22.77 -4.44
N HIS A 80 -22.57 21.95 -3.96
CA HIS A 80 -23.78 22.48 -3.33
C HIS A 80 -23.52 23.18 -1.99
N TRP A 81 -22.54 22.70 -1.20
CA TRP A 81 -22.19 23.35 0.07
C TRP A 81 -21.72 24.80 -0.12
N ALA A 82 -21.11 25.12 -1.27
CA ALA A 82 -20.58 26.45 -1.59
C ALA A 82 -21.67 27.50 -1.87
N ASP A 83 -22.96 27.12 -1.87
CA ASP A 83 -24.06 28.08 -1.91
C ASP A 83 -24.29 28.79 -0.57
N ALA A 84 -23.86 28.18 0.54
CA ALA A 84 -24.19 28.61 1.89
C ALA A 84 -22.98 28.73 2.84
N ALA A 85 -21.81 28.24 2.44
CA ALA A 85 -20.61 28.24 3.26
C ALA A 85 -19.35 28.52 2.43
N ASP A 86 -18.35 29.09 3.10
CA ASP A 86 -16.98 29.23 2.58
C ASP A 86 -16.09 28.08 3.08
N PRO A 87 -14.97 27.76 2.39
CA PRO A 87 -13.99 26.80 2.87
C PRO A 87 -13.53 27.10 4.30
N GLY A 88 -13.37 26.04 5.10
CA GLY A 88 -12.70 26.13 6.40
C GLY A 88 -11.18 26.07 6.25
N GLN A 89 -10.46 26.40 7.32
CA GLN A 89 -9.00 26.39 7.35
C GLN A 89 -8.46 25.83 8.68
N ALA A 90 -7.47 24.94 8.60
CA ALA A 90 -6.67 24.47 9.72
C ALA A 90 -5.19 24.65 9.38
N GLY A 91 -4.51 25.57 10.08
CA GLY A 91 -3.16 25.98 9.69
C GLY A 91 -3.12 26.48 8.25
N ASN A 92 -2.32 25.84 7.40
CA ASN A 92 -2.20 26.19 5.97
C ASN A 92 -3.13 25.38 5.06
N ILE A 93 -3.91 24.45 5.62
CA ILE A 93 -4.76 23.54 4.85
C ILE A 93 -6.19 24.08 4.81
N LEU A 94 -6.71 24.28 3.61
CA LEU A 94 -8.13 24.54 3.39
C LEU A 94 -8.89 23.22 3.29
N PHE A 95 -10.12 23.21 3.78
CA PHE A 95 -11.00 22.05 3.71
C PHE A 95 -12.45 22.43 3.40
N ALA A 96 -13.18 21.50 2.77
CA ALA A 96 -14.60 21.71 2.51
C ALA A 96 -15.41 21.59 3.82
N PRO A 97 -16.36 22.49 4.10
CA PRO A 97 -17.13 22.54 5.34
C PRO A 97 -18.30 21.52 5.33
N ILE A 98 -18.02 20.27 5.01
CA ILE A 98 -18.97 19.15 5.01
C ILE A 98 -18.42 17.98 5.84
N ALA A 99 -19.28 17.01 6.14
CA ALA A 99 -18.91 15.82 6.92
C ALA A 99 -18.17 16.22 8.21
N ASP A 100 -17.18 15.42 8.61
CA ASP A 100 -16.29 15.71 9.75
C ASP A 100 -14.92 16.27 9.32
N ASN A 101 -14.84 16.88 8.13
CA ASN A 101 -13.60 17.44 7.61
C ASN A 101 -12.98 18.46 8.58
N ALA A 102 -13.80 19.34 9.14
CA ALA A 102 -13.31 20.36 10.09
C ALA A 102 -12.56 19.73 11.26
N GLN A 103 -13.11 18.65 11.83
CA GLN A 103 -12.49 17.95 12.95
C GLN A 103 -11.20 17.23 12.51
N LEU A 104 -11.24 16.53 11.37
CA LEU A 104 -10.09 15.84 10.79
C LEU A 104 -8.89 16.78 10.61
N PHE A 105 -9.07 17.91 9.94
CA PHE A 105 -7.96 18.83 9.64
C PHE A 105 -7.54 19.66 10.87
N GLN A 106 -8.45 19.96 11.81
CA GLN A 106 -8.07 20.61 13.06
C GLN A 106 -7.21 19.70 13.95
N GLU A 107 -7.51 18.40 13.97
CA GLU A 107 -6.82 17.44 14.82
C GLU A 107 -5.50 16.94 14.22
N PHE A 108 -5.47 16.72 12.90
CA PHE A 108 -4.32 16.08 12.25
C PHE A 108 -3.63 16.96 11.20
N GLY A 109 -4.12 18.18 10.93
CA GLY A 109 -3.55 19.05 9.89
C GLY A 109 -2.08 19.41 10.11
N SER A 110 -1.63 19.47 11.38
CA SER A 110 -0.22 19.68 11.71
C SER A 110 0.71 18.58 11.21
N ASP A 111 0.21 17.35 11.13
CA ASP A 111 0.94 16.15 10.72
C ASP A 111 0.69 15.80 9.24
N MET A 112 0.05 16.69 8.48
CA MET A 112 -0.44 16.42 7.13
C MET A 112 0.24 17.27 6.06
N LEU A 113 0.58 16.62 4.94
CA LEU A 113 0.90 17.24 3.66
C LEU A 113 -0.22 16.94 2.66
N VAL A 114 -0.86 17.98 2.16
CA VAL A 114 -1.83 17.90 1.06
C VAL A 114 -1.11 18.14 -0.26
N ILE A 115 -1.25 17.22 -1.21
CA ILE A 115 -0.66 17.32 -2.54
C ILE A 115 -1.80 17.44 -3.55
N ASN A 116 -2.11 18.66 -3.99
CA ASN A 116 -3.23 18.95 -4.89
C ASN A 116 -2.81 18.99 -6.36
N GLY A 117 -3.78 18.79 -7.26
CA GLY A 117 -3.58 18.97 -8.69
C GLY A 117 -2.80 17.85 -9.37
N VAL A 118 -2.87 16.63 -8.83
CA VAL A 118 -2.23 15.47 -9.41
C VAL A 118 -3.08 14.92 -10.55
N ASP A 119 -2.55 14.97 -11.76
CA ASP A 119 -3.20 14.48 -12.97
C ASP A 119 -2.93 12.98 -13.16
N ALA A 120 -3.97 12.16 -12.97
CA ALA A 120 -3.93 10.73 -13.23
C ALA A 120 -3.92 10.39 -14.73
N GLN A 121 -4.10 11.39 -15.61
CA GLN A 121 -4.06 11.27 -17.08
C GLN A 121 -5.06 10.24 -17.64
N THR A 122 -6.08 9.90 -16.87
CA THR A 122 -7.07 8.89 -17.19
C THR A 122 -8.36 9.14 -16.43
N ASN A 123 -9.44 8.59 -16.96
CA ASN A 123 -10.74 8.47 -16.32
C ASN A 123 -11.18 7.00 -16.21
N SER A 124 -10.25 6.05 -16.36
CA SER A 124 -10.52 4.61 -16.20
C SER A 124 -10.04 4.14 -14.84
N HIS A 125 -10.91 3.51 -14.04
CA HIS A 125 -10.55 3.00 -12.72
C HIS A 125 -9.36 2.04 -12.75
N GLU A 126 -9.27 1.17 -13.77
CA GLU A 126 -8.16 0.23 -13.88
C GLU A 126 -6.83 0.95 -14.05
N THR A 127 -6.78 1.94 -14.95
CA THR A 127 -5.57 2.72 -15.20
C THR A 127 -5.26 3.67 -14.04
N GLY A 128 -6.29 4.30 -13.47
CA GLY A 128 -6.17 5.23 -12.35
C GLY A 128 -5.60 4.56 -11.11
N ARG A 129 -6.14 3.40 -10.72
CA ARG A 129 -5.60 2.60 -9.62
C ARG A 129 -4.17 2.13 -9.89
N LEU A 130 -3.90 1.61 -11.10
CA LEU A 130 -2.54 1.21 -11.46
C LEU A 130 -1.56 2.37 -11.28
N PHE A 131 -1.91 3.54 -11.83
CA PHE A 131 -1.00 4.68 -11.84
C PHE A 131 -0.81 5.27 -10.44
N ASN A 132 -1.89 5.48 -9.70
CA ASN A 132 -1.83 6.11 -8.37
C ASN A 132 -1.12 5.25 -7.31
N TRP A 133 -1.07 3.93 -7.49
CA TRP A 133 -0.45 3.03 -6.51
C TRP A 133 0.95 2.55 -6.88
N THR A 134 1.35 2.66 -8.15
CA THR A 134 2.68 2.24 -8.64
C THR A 134 3.57 3.38 -9.16
N GLY A 135 3.02 4.59 -9.31
CA GLY A 135 3.71 5.72 -9.92
C GLY A 135 3.95 5.55 -11.42
N SER A 136 3.28 4.61 -12.07
CA SER A 136 3.39 4.38 -13.52
C SER A 136 2.10 3.79 -14.10
N ASN A 137 1.76 4.21 -15.32
CA ASN A 137 0.68 3.60 -16.12
C ASN A 137 1.10 2.30 -16.82
N ALA A 138 2.39 1.96 -16.83
CA ALA A 138 2.89 0.69 -17.34
C ALA A 138 2.76 -0.45 -16.32
N GLU A 139 2.31 -1.61 -16.82
CA GLU A 139 2.23 -2.87 -16.09
C GLU A 139 3.60 -3.38 -15.61
N GLY A 140 3.58 -4.25 -14.58
CA GLY A 140 4.77 -4.94 -14.09
C GLY A 140 5.58 -4.21 -13.01
N ARG A 141 5.07 -3.08 -12.49
CA ARG A 141 5.69 -2.35 -11.37
C ARG A 141 5.02 -2.67 -10.04
N PRO A 142 5.79 -2.68 -8.94
CA PRO A 142 5.23 -2.89 -7.62
C PRO A 142 4.43 -1.66 -7.16
N SER A 143 3.45 -1.87 -6.29
CA SER A 143 2.90 -0.80 -5.47
C SER A 143 3.96 -0.28 -4.50
N LEU A 144 3.80 0.96 -4.02
CA LEU A 144 4.72 1.56 -3.06
C LEU A 144 4.90 0.70 -1.81
N SER A 145 3.80 0.17 -1.25
CA SER A 145 3.78 -0.72 -0.09
C SER A 145 4.54 -2.03 -0.33
N ALA A 146 4.39 -2.65 -1.51
CA ALA A 146 5.12 -3.86 -1.85
C ALA A 146 6.63 -3.59 -2.00
N LEU A 147 7.01 -2.47 -2.62
CA LEU A 147 8.41 -2.06 -2.73
C LEU A 147 9.02 -1.79 -1.35
N PHE A 148 8.29 -1.08 -0.49
CA PHE A 148 8.70 -0.77 0.87
C PHE A 148 8.90 -2.02 1.71
N ALA A 149 7.93 -2.94 1.75
CA ALA A 149 8.05 -4.19 2.50
C ALA A 149 9.22 -5.06 2.03
N ALA A 150 9.44 -5.13 0.71
CA ALA A 150 10.58 -5.86 0.15
C ALA A 150 11.94 -5.25 0.52
N ALA A 151 11.99 -3.93 0.70
CA ALA A 151 13.20 -3.21 1.09
C ALA A 151 13.47 -3.30 2.60
N GLN A 152 12.44 -3.10 3.42
CA GLN A 152 12.59 -2.87 4.85
C GLN A 152 12.49 -4.15 5.69
N SER A 153 11.60 -5.06 5.33
CA SER A 153 11.32 -6.24 6.16
C SER A 153 11.19 -7.55 5.35
N PRO A 154 12.11 -7.87 4.41
CA PRO A 154 11.93 -8.98 3.47
C PRO A 154 11.85 -10.37 4.11
N ASN A 155 12.35 -10.51 5.33
CA ASN A 155 12.36 -11.78 6.06
C ASN A 155 11.13 -11.94 6.98
N GLN A 156 10.33 -10.89 7.18
CA GLN A 156 9.21 -10.95 8.10
C GLN A 156 8.03 -11.72 7.47
N PRO A 157 7.36 -12.61 8.22
CA PRO A 157 6.32 -13.48 7.66
C PRO A 157 5.10 -12.71 7.16
N LEU A 158 4.80 -11.55 7.77
CA LEU A 158 3.71 -10.66 7.41
C LEU A 158 4.22 -9.32 6.86
N ALA A 159 5.43 -9.31 6.26
CA ALA A 159 6.12 -8.12 5.74
C ALA A 159 5.18 -7.14 5.05
N TYR A 160 4.29 -7.69 4.22
CA TYR A 160 3.26 -6.97 3.49
C TYR A 160 1.88 -7.60 3.73
N SER A 161 0.95 -6.80 4.24
CA SER A 161 -0.45 -7.20 4.49
C SER A 161 -1.42 -6.40 3.62
N VAL A 162 -2.41 -7.06 3.01
CA VAL A 162 -3.38 -6.42 2.10
C VAL A 162 -4.79 -6.71 2.61
N PHE A 163 -5.49 -5.65 2.99
CA PHE A 163 -6.85 -5.71 3.52
C PHE A 163 -7.91 -5.25 2.50
N GLY A 164 -7.50 -4.45 1.51
CA GLY A 164 -8.35 -3.98 0.44
C GLY A 164 -7.55 -3.31 -0.68
N GLY A 165 -8.27 -2.85 -1.71
CA GLY A 165 -7.69 -2.07 -2.79
C GLY A 165 -6.83 -2.87 -3.78
N THR A 166 -6.00 -2.14 -4.52
CA THR A 166 -5.10 -2.63 -5.55
C THR A 166 -3.70 -2.83 -4.99
N SER A 167 -3.21 -4.06 -5.08
CA SER A 167 -1.85 -4.44 -4.67
C SER A 167 -1.10 -5.06 -5.85
N ARG A 168 0.17 -4.69 -6.03
CA ARG A 168 1.04 -5.25 -7.07
C ARG A 168 2.41 -5.53 -6.50
N THR A 169 2.86 -6.79 -6.50
CA THR A 169 4.14 -7.13 -5.88
C THR A 169 5.32 -7.12 -6.83
N ALA A 170 5.06 -7.22 -8.14
CA ALA A 170 6.07 -7.46 -9.17
C ALA A 170 7.02 -8.64 -8.85
N GLY A 171 6.58 -9.59 -8.02
CA GLY A 171 7.40 -10.71 -7.55
C GLY A 171 8.47 -10.36 -6.50
N LEU A 172 8.47 -9.14 -5.94
CA LEU A 172 9.47 -8.69 -4.97
C LEU A 172 9.25 -9.27 -3.56
N VAL A 173 7.98 -9.39 -3.16
CA VAL A 173 7.55 -9.85 -1.84
C VAL A 173 6.21 -10.58 -1.97
N GLY A 174 5.93 -11.54 -1.09
CA GLY A 174 4.60 -12.12 -0.95
C GLY A 174 3.71 -11.21 -0.11
N TYR A 175 2.43 -11.06 -0.48
CA TYR A 175 1.47 -10.37 0.37
C TYR A 175 0.60 -11.36 1.14
N ASN A 176 0.14 -10.94 2.31
CA ASN A 176 -0.76 -11.68 3.16
C ASN A 176 -2.14 -11.04 3.10
N GLN A 177 -3.15 -11.82 2.75
CA GLN A 177 -4.54 -11.35 2.70
C GLN A 177 -5.37 -12.11 3.72
N PHE A 178 -5.95 -11.38 4.65
CA PHE A 178 -6.91 -11.91 5.61
C PHE A 178 -8.04 -10.90 5.81
N SER A 179 -9.25 -11.41 5.91
CA SER A 179 -10.46 -10.59 5.94
C SER A 179 -10.63 -9.82 7.25
N ASN A 180 -10.08 -10.34 8.36
CA ASN A 180 -10.10 -9.72 9.70
C ASN A 180 -9.20 -10.45 10.70
N LEU A 181 -9.11 -9.91 11.92
CA LEU A 181 -8.35 -10.48 13.03
C LEU A 181 -8.85 -11.86 13.47
N ALA A 182 -10.13 -12.20 13.31
CA ALA A 182 -10.63 -13.53 13.63
C ALA A 182 -10.06 -14.60 12.67
N ALA A 183 -9.96 -14.26 11.38
CA ALA A 183 -9.27 -15.09 10.39
C ALA A 183 -7.77 -15.20 10.73
N ALA A 184 -7.11 -14.10 11.10
CA ALA A 184 -5.72 -14.11 11.53
C ALA A 184 -5.50 -15.00 12.76
N ARG A 185 -6.35 -14.91 13.80
CA ARG A 185 -6.28 -15.76 15.00
C ARG A 185 -6.33 -17.25 14.64
N THR A 186 -7.19 -17.62 13.70
CA THR A 186 -7.30 -19.02 13.22
C THR A 186 -6.02 -19.48 12.51
N LEU A 187 -5.38 -18.60 11.73
CA LEU A 187 -4.12 -18.91 11.04
C LEU A 187 -2.95 -19.05 12.01
N VAL A 188 -2.88 -18.19 13.03
CA VAL A 188 -1.81 -18.21 14.03
C VAL A 188 -1.97 -19.37 15.01
N GLN A 189 -3.20 -19.72 15.38
CA GLN A 189 -3.50 -20.77 16.35
C GLN A 189 -4.36 -21.91 15.75
N PRO A 190 -3.89 -22.62 14.71
CA PRO A 190 -4.70 -23.58 13.96
C PRO A 190 -5.10 -24.82 14.77
N TYR A 191 -4.46 -25.04 15.93
CA TYR A 191 -4.75 -26.17 16.80
C TYR A 191 -5.67 -25.81 17.97
N VAL A 192 -6.15 -24.57 18.04
CA VAL A 192 -7.06 -24.09 19.07
C VAL A 192 -8.47 -23.93 18.48
N GLN A 193 -9.48 -24.36 19.22
CA GLN A 193 -10.88 -24.12 18.87
C GLN A 193 -11.21 -22.66 19.15
N SER A 194 -11.69 -21.95 18.13
CA SER A 194 -11.99 -20.52 18.22
C SER A 194 -13.07 -20.18 19.26
N TRP A 195 -14.00 -21.10 19.54
CA TRP A 195 -15.13 -20.86 20.46
C TRP A 195 -14.87 -21.27 21.92
N SER A 196 -13.92 -22.16 22.18
CA SER A 196 -13.67 -22.71 23.52
C SER A 196 -12.27 -22.40 24.05
N GLY A 197 -11.34 -21.98 23.18
CA GLY A 197 -9.92 -21.84 23.52
C GLY A 197 -9.23 -23.18 23.82
N HIS A 198 -9.94 -24.30 23.72
CA HIS A 198 -9.35 -25.62 23.95
C HIS A 198 -8.65 -26.14 22.69
N PRO A 199 -7.53 -26.87 22.83
CA PRO A 199 -6.88 -27.43 21.68
C PRO A 199 -7.71 -28.57 21.06
N TRP A 200 -7.69 -28.68 19.74
CA TRP A 200 -8.35 -29.77 19.00
C TRP A 200 -7.81 -31.15 19.36
N ARG A 201 -6.55 -31.23 19.79
CA ARG A 201 -5.82 -32.44 20.16
C ARG A 201 -4.97 -32.17 21.40
N SER A 202 -4.53 -33.23 22.07
CA SER A 202 -3.59 -33.06 23.18
C SER A 202 -2.28 -32.41 22.70
N THR A 203 -1.61 -31.66 23.57
CA THR A 203 -0.30 -31.08 23.28
C THR A 203 0.72 -32.14 22.87
N ALA A 204 0.64 -33.33 23.46
CA ALA A 204 1.47 -34.48 23.10
C ALA A 204 1.23 -34.99 21.67
N ASP A 205 -0.03 -35.03 21.20
CA ASP A 205 -0.34 -35.43 19.82
C ASP A 205 0.17 -34.40 18.80
N ILE A 206 0.00 -33.11 19.11
CA ILE A 206 0.48 -32.02 18.26
C ILE A 206 2.01 -32.10 18.17
N ALA A 207 2.72 -32.22 19.31
CA ALA A 207 4.17 -32.35 19.33
C ALA A 207 4.67 -33.57 18.53
N ARG A 208 4.00 -34.72 18.65
CA ARG A 208 4.30 -35.92 17.85
C ARG A 208 4.12 -35.67 16.36
N ALA A 209 3.00 -35.09 15.94
CA ALA A 209 2.73 -34.77 14.53
C ALA A 209 3.79 -33.80 13.97
N HIS A 210 4.19 -32.79 14.75
CA HIS A 210 5.25 -31.86 14.37
C HIS A 210 6.60 -32.54 14.18
N SER A 211 6.98 -33.43 15.11
CA SER A 211 8.22 -34.19 15.03
C SER A 211 8.28 -35.10 13.79
N MET A 212 7.17 -35.80 13.49
CA MET A 212 7.07 -36.65 12.30
C MET A 212 7.26 -35.85 11.01
N VAL A 213 6.55 -34.71 10.88
CA VAL A 213 6.67 -33.86 9.69
C VAL A 213 8.10 -33.30 9.55
N GLN A 214 8.73 -32.84 10.62
CA GLN A 214 10.12 -32.35 10.56
C GLN A 214 11.12 -33.44 10.17
N THR A 215 10.91 -34.64 10.67
CA THR A 215 11.72 -35.81 10.30
C THR A 215 11.57 -36.14 8.81
N ASP A 216 10.35 -36.12 8.29
CA ASP A 216 10.08 -36.36 6.88
C ASP A 216 10.66 -35.27 5.96
N ILE A 217 10.55 -34.00 6.33
CA ILE A 217 11.18 -32.91 5.57
C ILE A 217 12.70 -33.09 5.53
N SER A 218 13.32 -33.38 6.69
CA SER A 218 14.77 -33.59 6.78
C SER A 218 15.21 -34.76 5.91
N ARG A 219 14.43 -35.85 5.90
CA ARG A 219 14.65 -37.02 5.04
C ARG A 219 14.53 -36.66 3.56
N LEU A 220 13.49 -35.92 3.16
CA LEU A 220 13.29 -35.50 1.77
C LEU A 220 14.40 -34.56 1.31
N LEU A 221 14.80 -33.57 2.12
CA LEU A 221 15.88 -32.64 1.79
C LEU A 221 17.24 -33.33 1.61
N ALA A 222 17.45 -34.47 2.29
CA ALA A 222 18.63 -35.32 2.12
C ALA A 222 18.61 -36.16 0.82
N GLU A 223 17.51 -36.20 0.07
CA GLU A 223 17.45 -36.92 -1.20
C GLU A 223 18.28 -36.21 -2.28
N PRO A 224 19.21 -36.92 -2.94
CA PRO A 224 20.16 -36.31 -3.87
C PRO A 224 19.51 -35.81 -5.17
N ASN A 225 18.35 -36.35 -5.54
CA ASN A 225 17.71 -36.15 -6.85
C ASN A 225 16.52 -35.18 -6.83
N LEU A 226 16.37 -34.36 -5.77
CA LEU A 226 15.35 -33.31 -5.77
C LEU A 226 15.61 -32.29 -6.88
N SER A 227 14.57 -31.98 -7.66
CA SER A 227 14.61 -30.80 -8.54
C SER A 227 14.76 -29.52 -7.72
N VAL A 228 15.28 -28.46 -8.35
CA VAL A 228 15.43 -27.12 -7.73
C VAL A 228 14.10 -26.66 -7.12
N ARG A 229 13.00 -26.81 -7.85
CA ARG A 229 11.66 -26.42 -7.39
C ARG A 229 11.18 -27.22 -6.18
N GLN A 230 11.41 -28.55 -6.15
CA GLN A 230 11.02 -29.37 -5.00
C GLN A 230 11.82 -29.00 -3.75
N ARG A 231 13.14 -28.80 -3.90
CA ARG A 231 13.99 -28.36 -2.80
C ARG A 231 13.55 -26.99 -2.29
N GLN A 232 13.24 -26.05 -3.18
CA GLN A 232 12.74 -24.73 -2.81
C GLN A 232 11.38 -24.80 -2.07
N SER A 233 10.46 -25.64 -2.55
CA SER A 233 9.17 -25.86 -1.90
C SER A 233 9.32 -26.41 -0.47
N LEU A 234 10.24 -27.38 -0.28
CA LEU A 234 10.51 -27.95 1.04
C LEU A 234 11.15 -26.93 1.99
N LEU A 235 12.12 -26.15 1.51
CA LEU A 235 12.75 -25.10 2.31
C LEU A 235 11.73 -24.02 2.72
N GLY A 236 10.91 -23.54 1.78
CA GLY A 236 9.85 -22.59 2.09
C GLY A 236 8.80 -23.15 3.06
N TYR A 237 8.49 -24.45 2.98
CA TYR A 237 7.62 -25.11 3.95
C TYR A 237 8.25 -25.20 5.34
N THR A 238 9.56 -25.47 5.44
CA THR A 238 10.29 -25.44 6.72
C THR A 238 10.28 -24.04 7.33
N GLU A 239 10.55 -23.03 6.52
CA GLU A 239 10.58 -21.62 6.93
C GLU A 239 9.21 -21.16 7.44
N ALA A 240 8.13 -21.41 6.69
CA ALA A 240 6.77 -21.11 7.13
C ALA A 240 6.37 -21.81 8.44
N ARG A 241 6.97 -22.98 8.74
CA ARG A 241 6.77 -23.66 10.02
C ARG A 241 7.60 -23.06 11.16
N ALA A 242 8.79 -22.54 10.87
CA ALA A 242 9.65 -21.87 11.84
C ALA A 242 9.07 -20.51 12.25
N SER A 243 8.45 -19.77 11.34
CA SER A 243 7.83 -18.47 11.61
C SER A 243 6.56 -18.54 12.47
N ARG A 244 6.10 -19.74 12.87
CA ARG A 244 4.93 -19.93 13.75
C ARG A 244 5.14 -19.33 15.14
N ASP A 245 6.35 -19.44 15.67
CA ASP A 245 6.69 -18.86 16.97
C ASP A 245 6.67 -17.33 16.89
N SER A 246 7.05 -16.76 15.74
CA SER A 246 6.92 -15.31 15.48
C SER A 246 5.46 -14.89 15.38
N LEU A 247 4.61 -15.68 14.72
CA LEU A 247 3.16 -15.43 14.63
C LEU A 247 2.46 -15.41 16.00
N GLN A 248 2.95 -16.18 16.98
CA GLN A 248 2.40 -16.18 18.34
C GLN A 248 2.40 -14.77 18.97
N ARG A 249 3.37 -13.90 18.64
CA ARG A 249 3.37 -12.49 19.06
C ARG A 249 2.12 -11.75 18.60
N LEU A 250 1.68 -12.00 17.37
CA LEU A 250 0.43 -11.42 16.86
C LEU A 250 -0.77 -11.97 17.63
N ALA A 251 -0.85 -13.29 17.84
CA ALA A 251 -1.98 -13.88 18.59
C ALA A 251 -2.16 -13.30 20.00
N GLU A 252 -1.06 -13.00 20.69
CA GLU A 252 -1.07 -12.38 22.02
C GLU A 252 -1.57 -10.93 22.01
N LEU A 253 -1.47 -10.26 20.87
CA LEU A 253 -1.94 -8.89 20.68
C LEU A 253 -3.39 -8.82 20.17
N ILE A 254 -3.96 -9.92 19.67
CA ILE A 254 -5.35 -9.92 19.20
C ILE A 254 -6.26 -9.69 20.40
N PRO A 255 -7.06 -8.59 20.41
CA PRO A 255 -7.88 -8.25 21.56
C PRO A 255 -9.03 -9.26 21.77
N ASP A 256 -9.72 -9.12 22.89
CA ASP A 256 -10.95 -9.85 23.15
C ASP A 256 -12.05 -9.45 22.16
N GLU A 257 -13.03 -10.32 21.96
CA GLU A 257 -14.07 -10.13 20.94
C GLU A 257 -14.86 -8.82 21.11
N ALA A 258 -14.99 -8.33 22.35
CA ALA A 258 -15.65 -7.07 22.66
C ALA A 258 -14.91 -5.82 22.12
N ASP A 259 -13.58 -5.92 21.99
CA ASP A 259 -12.71 -4.81 21.57
C ASP A 259 -12.26 -4.96 20.10
N VAL A 260 -12.67 -6.04 19.43
CA VAL A 260 -12.47 -6.20 17.98
C VAL A 260 -13.41 -5.24 17.26
N THR A 261 -12.83 -4.33 16.49
CA THR A 261 -13.64 -3.42 15.67
C THR A 261 -14.29 -4.22 14.54
N ARG A 262 -15.60 -4.03 14.40
CA ARG A 262 -16.39 -4.63 13.33
C ARG A 262 -16.89 -3.52 12.46
N GLY A 263 -16.82 -3.75 11.16
CA GLY A 263 -17.48 -2.82 10.30
C GLY A 263 -19.01 -2.94 10.32
N GLU A 264 -19.65 -1.94 9.72
CA GLU A 264 -21.09 -1.75 9.64
C GLU A 264 -21.61 -1.83 8.20
N ASP A 265 -22.91 -2.14 8.06
CA ASP A 265 -23.63 -2.05 6.79
C ASP A 265 -24.53 -0.81 6.83
N VAL A 266 -24.42 0.05 5.83
CA VAL A 266 -25.23 1.27 5.73
C VAL A 266 -25.91 1.36 4.37
N ASN A 267 -27.08 2.01 4.32
CA ASN A 267 -27.73 2.38 3.07
C ASN A 267 -27.70 3.90 2.93
N VAL A 268 -26.99 4.41 1.93
CA VAL A 268 -26.83 5.84 1.66
C VAL A 268 -27.06 6.07 0.18
N GLY A 269 -27.86 7.08 -0.15
CA GLY A 269 -28.19 7.38 -1.54
C GLY A 269 -28.89 6.23 -2.29
N GLY A 270 -29.55 5.31 -1.57
CA GLY A 270 -30.12 4.09 -2.15
C GLY A 270 -29.10 2.98 -2.46
N GLN A 271 -27.83 3.18 -2.11
CA GLN A 271 -26.73 2.22 -2.31
C GLN A 271 -26.36 1.58 -0.97
N ASN A 272 -25.92 0.32 -0.99
CA ASN A 272 -25.48 -0.40 0.22
C ASN A 272 -23.96 -0.40 0.31
N PHE A 273 -23.41 0.06 1.43
CA PHE A 273 -21.98 0.08 1.70
C PHE A 273 -21.65 -0.75 2.93
N ARG A 274 -20.52 -1.47 2.86
CA ARG A 274 -19.93 -2.18 3.98
C ARG A 274 -18.73 -1.37 4.47
N LEU A 275 -18.92 -0.60 5.54
CA LEU A 275 -17.88 0.28 6.10
C LEU A 275 -17.05 -0.51 7.12
N ASN A 276 -15.89 -1.03 6.70
CA ASN A 276 -15.01 -1.84 7.55
C ASN A 276 -13.60 -1.25 7.71
N LEU A 277 -13.39 0.03 7.38
CA LEU A 277 -12.05 0.60 7.34
C LEU A 277 -11.34 0.51 8.70
N LYS A 278 -12.05 0.79 9.81
CA LYS A 278 -11.48 0.64 11.17
C LYS A 278 -11.06 -0.80 11.50
N GLU A 279 -11.80 -1.81 11.03
CA GLU A 279 -11.45 -3.23 11.20
C GLU A 279 -10.14 -3.56 10.45
N GLN A 280 -9.96 -3.03 9.23
CA GLN A 280 -8.71 -3.16 8.47
C GLN A 280 -7.54 -2.44 9.18
N MET A 281 -7.77 -1.21 9.66
CA MET A 281 -6.78 -0.41 10.39
C MET A 281 -6.32 -1.09 11.67
N GLN A 282 -7.24 -1.59 12.49
CA GLN A 282 -6.94 -2.34 13.72
C GLN A 282 -6.05 -3.54 13.39
N SER A 283 -6.40 -4.27 12.34
CA SER A 283 -5.67 -5.45 11.89
C SER A 283 -4.24 -5.11 11.46
N ALA A 284 -4.06 -4.09 10.63
CA ALA A 284 -2.75 -3.64 10.17
C ALA A 284 -1.85 -3.18 11.31
N LEU A 285 -2.39 -2.37 12.23
CA LEU A 285 -1.64 -1.84 13.36
C LEU A 285 -1.20 -2.93 14.33
N LEU A 286 -2.00 -3.99 14.53
CA LEU A 286 -1.60 -5.14 15.33
C LEU A 286 -0.51 -5.99 14.66
N VAL A 287 -0.54 -6.15 13.33
CA VAL A 287 0.56 -6.77 12.59
C VAL A 287 1.85 -5.98 12.80
N PHE A 288 1.80 -4.65 12.69
CA PHE A 288 2.97 -3.82 12.93
C PHE A 288 3.47 -3.91 14.36
N LYS A 289 2.56 -3.85 15.35
CA LYS A 289 2.93 -3.99 16.77
C LYS A 289 3.59 -5.34 17.07
N SER A 290 3.20 -6.40 16.38
CA SER A 290 3.82 -7.72 16.53
C SER A 290 5.26 -7.81 15.97
N GLY A 291 5.68 -6.80 15.21
CA GLY A 291 6.96 -6.75 14.51
C GLY A 291 7.04 -7.71 13.32
N LEU A 292 5.90 -8.20 12.82
CA LEU A 292 5.84 -9.19 11.75
C LEU A 292 5.61 -8.57 10.37
N GLY A 293 5.37 -7.27 10.28
CA GLY A 293 5.09 -6.57 9.03
C GLY A 293 5.56 -5.13 9.07
N SER A 294 5.77 -4.55 7.89
CA SER A 294 6.18 -3.16 7.74
C SER A 294 5.30 -2.36 6.77
N ALA A 295 4.55 -3.03 5.88
CA ALA A 295 3.63 -2.36 4.97
C ALA A 295 2.21 -2.94 5.01
N ALA A 296 1.21 -2.07 4.87
CA ALA A 296 -0.18 -2.46 4.72
C ALA A 296 -0.92 -1.65 3.65
N ASP A 297 -1.81 -2.33 2.92
CA ASP A 297 -2.79 -1.68 2.05
C ASP A 297 -4.19 -1.81 2.66
N LEU A 298 -4.86 -0.66 2.78
CA LEU A 298 -6.21 -0.49 3.27
C LEU A 298 -7.07 0.12 2.16
N ALA A 299 -8.38 -0.13 2.17
CA ALA A 299 -9.27 0.55 1.24
C ALA A 299 -10.63 0.91 1.83
N LEU A 300 -11.16 2.04 1.38
CA LEU A 300 -12.54 2.46 1.55
C LEU A 300 -13.10 2.76 0.16
N GLY A 301 -13.96 1.88 -0.33
CA GLY A 301 -14.62 2.06 -1.63
C GLY A 301 -15.98 2.75 -1.52
N GLY A 302 -16.54 3.11 -2.66
CA GLY A 302 -17.88 3.67 -2.79
C GLY A 302 -17.91 5.10 -3.32
N PHE A 303 -16.76 5.70 -3.59
CA PHE A 303 -16.68 7.07 -4.09
C PHE A 303 -17.13 7.21 -5.56
N ASP A 304 -17.44 6.10 -6.25
CA ASP A 304 -17.93 6.07 -7.63
C ASP A 304 -19.40 6.52 -7.76
N SER A 305 -19.62 7.77 -7.39
CA SER A 305 -20.91 8.36 -7.06
C SER A 305 -21.48 9.12 -8.26
N HIS A 306 -21.94 8.35 -9.26
CA HIS A 306 -22.60 8.88 -10.46
C HIS A 306 -24.04 9.34 -10.26
N ASP A 307 -24.62 9.11 -9.08
CA ASP A 307 -25.94 9.59 -8.65
C ASP A 307 -25.88 9.93 -7.15
N GLN A 308 -26.68 10.89 -6.69
CA GLN A 308 -26.79 11.29 -5.28
C GLN A 308 -25.42 11.54 -4.62
N HIS A 309 -24.55 12.29 -5.31
CA HIS A 309 -23.14 12.44 -4.96
C HIS A 309 -22.94 12.97 -3.55
N ASP A 310 -23.64 14.03 -3.17
CA ASP A 310 -23.43 14.69 -1.88
C ASP A 310 -23.74 13.76 -0.71
N ALA A 311 -24.86 13.00 -0.79
CA ALA A 311 -25.23 12.06 0.27
C ALA A 311 -24.18 10.95 0.44
N VAL A 312 -23.71 10.39 -0.68
CA VAL A 312 -22.70 9.31 -0.65
C VAL A 312 -21.34 9.84 -0.19
N SER A 313 -20.88 10.94 -0.77
CA SER A 313 -19.59 11.56 -0.46
C SER A 313 -19.53 12.00 1.00
N GLU A 314 -20.56 12.68 1.52
CA GLU A 314 -20.62 13.12 2.91
C GLU A 314 -20.56 11.94 3.89
N ALA A 315 -21.31 10.86 3.64
CA ALA A 315 -21.29 9.68 4.50
C ALA A 315 -19.94 8.97 4.50
N LEU A 316 -19.33 8.80 3.32
CA LEU A 316 -18.03 8.14 3.19
C LEU A 316 -16.90 8.99 3.77
N LEU A 317 -16.93 10.32 3.59
CA LEU A 317 -15.95 11.24 4.17
C LEU A 317 -16.10 11.35 5.70
N THR A 318 -17.33 11.26 6.23
CA THR A 318 -17.57 11.15 7.68
C THR A 318 -16.93 9.88 8.23
N HIS A 319 -17.17 8.73 7.59
CA HIS A 319 -16.54 7.47 7.99
C HIS A 319 -15.01 7.50 7.85
N PHE A 320 -14.49 8.14 6.79
CA PHE A 320 -13.06 8.33 6.58
C PHE A 320 -12.43 9.14 7.72
N ALA A 321 -13.00 10.30 8.07
CA ALA A 321 -12.49 11.14 9.15
C ALA A 321 -12.48 10.41 10.51
N ASP A 322 -13.57 9.72 10.83
CA ASP A 322 -13.71 8.90 12.04
C ASP A 322 -12.73 7.71 12.06
N ALA A 323 -12.45 7.11 10.90
CA ALA A 323 -11.46 6.04 10.77
C ALA A 323 -10.02 6.54 10.90
N ILE A 324 -9.68 7.72 10.37
CA ILE A 324 -8.36 8.34 10.55
C ILE A 324 -8.10 8.65 12.03
N ARG A 325 -9.10 9.16 12.75
CA ARG A 325 -8.98 9.35 14.20
C ARG A 325 -8.70 8.03 14.91
N PHE A 326 -9.52 7.01 14.65
CA PHE A 326 -9.30 5.68 15.21
C PHE A 326 -7.91 5.13 14.89
N PHE A 327 -7.42 5.29 13.67
CA PHE A 327 -6.10 4.81 13.24
C PHE A 327 -4.99 5.40 14.11
N TRP A 328 -4.97 6.71 14.27
CA TRP A 328 -3.92 7.38 15.03
C TRP A 328 -4.05 7.16 16.54
N ASP A 329 -5.26 7.24 17.11
CA ASP A 329 -5.51 6.95 18.53
C ASP A 329 -5.06 5.52 18.90
N TYR A 330 -5.34 4.56 18.01
CA TYR A 330 -4.96 3.17 18.23
C TYR A 330 -3.45 2.96 18.03
N ALA A 331 -2.85 3.61 17.02
CA ALA A 331 -1.40 3.57 16.82
C ALA A 331 -0.63 4.16 18.01
N GLU A 332 -1.15 5.24 18.63
CA GLU A 332 -0.62 5.83 19.86
C GLU A 332 -0.76 4.89 21.05
N THR A 333 -1.93 4.29 21.22
CA THR A 333 -2.19 3.28 22.27
C THR A 333 -1.20 2.11 22.16
N LEU A 334 -0.87 1.70 20.94
CA LEU A 334 0.11 0.65 20.67
C LEU A 334 1.57 1.14 20.76
N GLY A 335 1.81 2.45 20.86
CA GLY A 335 3.14 3.06 20.91
C GLY A 335 3.93 2.91 19.61
N ILE A 336 3.24 2.93 18.46
CA ILE A 336 3.85 2.79 17.12
C ILE A 336 3.56 3.99 16.20
N ALA A 337 2.80 4.99 16.64
CA ALA A 337 2.40 6.15 15.82
C ALA A 337 3.59 6.86 15.15
N GLU A 338 4.66 7.14 15.90
CA GLU A 338 5.89 7.80 15.44
C GLU A 338 6.66 7.05 14.35
N ARG A 339 6.27 5.81 14.03
CA ARG A 339 6.92 5.01 12.99
C ARG A 339 6.16 5.02 11.68
N ILE A 340 4.94 5.57 11.65
CA ILE A 340 4.00 5.37 10.54
C ILE A 340 4.05 6.56 9.58
N VAL A 341 4.26 6.23 8.31
CA VAL A 341 3.88 7.08 7.18
C VAL A 341 2.56 6.54 6.61
N LEU A 342 1.53 7.36 6.59
CA LEU A 342 0.24 7.05 5.98
C LEU A 342 0.09 7.86 4.69
N MET A 343 -0.09 7.15 3.57
CA MET A 343 -0.41 7.73 2.26
C MET A 343 -1.88 7.46 1.94
N VAL A 344 -2.66 8.52 1.74
CA VAL A 344 -4.07 8.45 1.31
C VAL A 344 -4.18 9.00 -0.10
N GLY A 345 -4.95 8.32 -0.95
CA GLY A 345 -5.22 8.77 -2.32
C GLY A 345 -6.40 8.02 -2.94
N SER A 346 -6.64 8.26 -4.21
CA SER A 346 -7.77 7.71 -4.97
C SER A 346 -7.31 7.37 -6.40
N ASP A 347 -8.13 6.65 -7.17
CA ASP A 347 -7.90 6.31 -8.57
C ASP A 347 -7.72 7.57 -9.45
N PHE A 348 -8.46 8.62 -9.11
CA PHE A 348 -8.55 9.95 -9.72
C PHE A 348 -9.55 10.80 -8.88
N GLY A 349 -10.16 11.85 -9.42
CA GLY A 349 -11.20 12.67 -8.75
C GLY A 349 -12.59 12.64 -9.39
N ARG A 350 -13.49 13.51 -8.92
CA ARG A 350 -14.84 13.74 -9.50
C ARG A 350 -14.92 15.07 -10.20
N THR A 351 -15.79 15.13 -11.21
CA THR A 351 -16.00 16.31 -12.06
C THR A 351 -16.28 17.56 -11.22
N ASN A 352 -15.82 18.70 -11.72
CA ASN A 352 -16.09 20.01 -11.14
C ASN A 352 -17.52 20.50 -11.42
N TYR A 353 -18.46 19.60 -11.71
CA TYR A 353 -19.87 19.89 -11.94
C TYR A 353 -20.71 18.64 -11.70
N TYR A 354 -22.01 18.82 -11.43
CA TYR A 354 -22.96 17.71 -11.28
C TYR A 354 -23.54 17.29 -12.63
N ASN A 355 -23.79 15.98 -12.79
CA ASN A 355 -24.49 15.39 -13.93
C ASN A 355 -26.03 15.44 -13.73
N GLU A 356 -26.80 14.86 -14.66
CA GLU A 356 -28.28 14.88 -14.58
C GLU A 356 -28.86 14.06 -13.42
N GLY A 357 -28.10 13.13 -12.86
CA GLY A 357 -28.49 12.24 -11.76
C GLY A 357 -28.19 12.81 -10.36
N ASP A 358 -27.83 14.10 -10.27
CA ASP A 358 -27.30 14.72 -9.05
C ASP A 358 -26.02 14.03 -8.56
N GLY A 359 -25.31 13.39 -9.49
CA GLY A 359 -24.04 12.72 -9.27
C GLY A 359 -22.87 13.50 -9.87
N LYS A 360 -21.68 12.90 -9.81
CA LYS A 360 -20.48 13.43 -10.49
C LYS A 360 -19.75 12.33 -11.26
N ASP A 361 -19.32 12.68 -12.47
CA ASP A 361 -18.55 11.79 -13.34
C ASP A 361 -17.05 11.86 -13.06
N HIS A 362 -16.26 11.05 -13.76
CA HIS A 362 -14.83 10.90 -13.56
C HIS A 362 -14.04 12.16 -13.96
N TRP A 363 -13.06 12.53 -13.12
CA TRP A 363 -12.16 13.66 -13.36
C TRP A 363 -10.71 13.25 -13.10
N PRO A 364 -9.77 13.53 -14.01
CA PRO A 364 -8.41 13.02 -13.88
C PRO A 364 -7.60 13.69 -12.76
N ILE A 365 -8.02 14.86 -12.29
CA ILE A 365 -7.31 15.62 -11.25
C ILE A 365 -7.76 15.14 -9.87
N SER A 366 -6.78 14.84 -9.03
CA SER A 366 -6.97 14.37 -7.65
C SER A 366 -5.89 14.94 -6.71
N SER A 367 -5.92 14.47 -5.48
CA SER A 367 -5.00 14.86 -4.41
C SER A 367 -4.50 13.64 -3.64
N TYR A 368 -3.33 13.77 -3.03
CA TYR A 368 -2.85 12.87 -2.00
C TYR A 368 -2.80 13.56 -0.65
N LEU A 369 -3.08 12.81 0.42
CA LEU A 369 -2.76 13.22 1.79
C LEU A 369 -1.64 12.32 2.28
N ILE A 370 -0.52 12.91 2.70
CA ILE A 370 0.55 12.20 3.38
C ILE A 370 0.54 12.63 4.85
N MET A 371 0.56 11.66 5.76
CA MET A 371 0.50 11.91 7.19
C MET A 371 1.62 11.18 7.93
N GLU A 372 2.30 11.88 8.82
CA GLU A 372 3.35 11.34 9.71
C GLU A 372 3.44 12.25 10.94
N ARG A 373 3.48 11.65 12.14
CA ARG A 373 3.54 12.41 13.40
C ARG A 373 4.80 13.27 13.48
N ASP A 374 4.63 14.52 13.90
CA ASP A 374 5.71 15.50 14.13
C ASP A 374 6.61 15.71 12.90
N ALA A 375 6.13 15.38 11.70
CA ALA A 375 6.91 15.50 10.48
C ALA A 375 7.23 16.98 10.19
N PRO A 376 8.49 17.34 9.91
CA PRO A 376 8.88 18.74 9.72
C PRO A 376 8.20 19.39 8.52
N TRP A 377 7.72 18.57 7.57
CA TRP A 377 7.03 19.00 6.37
C TRP A 377 5.51 19.09 6.52
N GLY A 378 4.94 18.79 7.69
CA GLY A 378 3.51 18.86 7.98
C GLY A 378 2.93 20.28 7.93
N ASN A 379 1.61 20.40 8.11
CA ASN A 379 0.85 21.64 7.96
C ASN A 379 1.13 22.35 6.61
N ARG A 380 1.15 21.60 5.51
CA ARG A 380 1.50 22.13 4.19
C ARG A 380 0.57 21.67 3.09
N VAL A 381 0.49 22.53 2.07
CA VAL A 381 -0.15 22.24 0.79
C VAL A 381 0.87 22.47 -0.32
N VAL A 382 1.04 21.46 -1.18
CA VAL A 382 1.86 21.53 -2.39
C VAL A 382 1.02 21.14 -3.60
N GLY A 383 1.43 21.60 -4.77
CA GLY A 383 0.62 21.51 -5.98
C GLY A 383 -0.52 22.54 -5.97
N LEU A 384 -1.12 22.74 -7.14
CA LEU A 384 -2.09 23.80 -7.38
C LEU A 384 -3.17 23.33 -8.35
N THR A 385 -4.38 23.78 -8.11
CA THR A 385 -5.49 23.72 -9.06
C THR A 385 -6.11 25.10 -9.19
N ASP A 386 -6.70 25.38 -10.36
CA ASP A 386 -7.42 26.64 -10.57
C ASP A 386 -8.81 26.64 -9.90
N GLU A 387 -9.57 27.72 -10.11
CA GLU A 387 -10.93 27.87 -9.56
C GLU A 387 -11.92 26.83 -10.09
N LEU A 388 -11.62 26.22 -11.24
CA LEU A 388 -12.42 25.16 -11.86
C LEU A 388 -11.79 23.78 -11.66
N HIS A 389 -10.86 23.62 -10.72
CA HIS A 389 -10.27 22.34 -10.35
C HIS A 389 -9.44 21.67 -11.48
N PHE A 390 -8.89 22.46 -12.40
CA PHE A 390 -7.85 21.97 -13.33
C PHE A 390 -6.47 22.05 -12.67
N GLY A 391 -5.64 21.02 -12.87
CA GLY A 391 -4.26 21.01 -12.42
C GLY A 391 -3.46 22.15 -13.03
N SER A 392 -2.77 22.92 -12.19
CA SER A 392 -1.93 24.04 -12.60
C SER A 392 -0.46 23.65 -12.66
N PRO A 393 0.30 24.05 -13.69
CA PRO A 393 1.73 23.75 -13.74
C PRO A 393 2.50 24.53 -12.66
N ILE A 394 3.48 23.85 -12.07
CA ILE A 394 4.30 24.38 -10.96
C ILE A 394 5.79 24.36 -11.28
N ASN A 395 6.51 25.29 -10.71
CA ASN A 395 7.96 25.34 -10.80
C ASN A 395 8.59 24.18 -9.99
N GLN A 396 9.52 23.45 -10.61
CA GLN A 396 10.11 22.24 -10.03
C GLN A 396 10.94 22.45 -8.75
N GLU A 397 11.42 23.67 -8.49
CA GLU A 397 12.23 23.99 -7.31
C GLU A 397 11.40 24.65 -6.20
N THR A 398 10.51 25.56 -6.58
CA THR A 398 9.76 26.38 -5.61
C THR A 398 8.34 25.86 -5.35
N LEU A 399 7.85 24.93 -6.18
CA LEU A 399 6.47 24.42 -6.19
C LEU A 399 5.38 25.50 -6.40
N LYS A 400 5.76 26.74 -6.70
CA LYS A 400 4.82 27.84 -6.99
C LYS A 400 4.30 27.78 -8.42
N ALA A 401 3.18 28.43 -8.68
CA ALA A 401 2.60 28.54 -10.02
C ALA A 401 3.63 29.03 -11.05
N ASP A 402 3.79 28.28 -12.13
CA ASP A 402 4.64 28.64 -13.25
C ASP A 402 4.03 28.09 -14.53
N ARG A 403 3.61 28.96 -15.44
CA ARG A 403 2.99 28.57 -16.72
C ARG A 403 3.87 27.68 -17.60
N ASN A 404 5.19 27.71 -17.39
CA ASN A 404 6.16 26.87 -18.09
C ASN A 404 6.65 25.70 -17.22
N GLY A 405 6.02 25.50 -16.07
CA GLY A 405 6.35 24.48 -15.11
C GLY A 405 5.78 23.11 -15.47
N VAL A 406 5.83 22.22 -14.50
CA VAL A 406 5.45 20.81 -14.61
C VAL A 406 4.02 20.63 -14.10
N VAL A 407 3.21 19.87 -14.84
CA VAL A 407 1.92 19.37 -14.34
C VAL A 407 2.20 18.10 -13.54
N MET A 408 1.80 18.10 -12.27
CA MET A 408 2.08 16.99 -11.37
C MET A 408 1.29 15.75 -11.78
N THR A 409 1.92 14.58 -11.65
CA THR A 409 1.32 13.27 -11.93
C THR A 409 1.70 12.30 -10.80
N PRO A 410 1.03 11.13 -10.68
CA PRO A 410 1.43 10.12 -9.70
C PRO A 410 2.90 9.71 -9.77
N THR A 411 3.52 9.75 -10.95
CA THR A 411 4.98 9.54 -11.09
C THR A 411 5.79 10.46 -10.18
N HIS A 412 5.44 11.75 -10.14
CA HIS A 412 6.16 12.75 -9.35
C HIS A 412 6.02 12.49 -7.85
N VAL A 413 4.80 12.16 -7.41
CA VAL A 413 4.50 11.84 -6.00
C VAL A 413 5.26 10.59 -5.57
N HIS A 414 5.24 9.53 -6.39
CA HIS A 414 5.97 8.30 -6.10
C HIS A 414 7.48 8.48 -6.12
N LYS A 415 8.04 9.32 -7.00
CA LYS A 415 9.47 9.65 -6.97
C LYS A 415 9.87 10.32 -5.65
N ALA A 416 9.10 11.32 -5.21
CA ALA A 416 9.35 12.00 -3.95
C ALA A 416 9.23 11.04 -2.75
N LEU A 417 8.24 10.13 -2.77
CA LEU A 417 8.08 9.10 -1.74
C LEU A 417 9.20 8.06 -1.76
N TRP A 418 9.68 7.63 -2.93
CA TRP A 418 10.81 6.71 -3.03
C TRP A 418 12.07 7.31 -2.45
N GLU A 419 12.33 8.59 -2.70
CA GLU A 419 13.43 9.33 -2.11
C GLU A 419 13.26 9.44 -0.59
N TYR A 420 12.10 9.93 -0.14
CA TYR A 420 11.79 10.14 1.27
C TYR A 420 11.91 8.86 2.11
N LEU A 421 11.40 7.75 1.58
CA LEU A 421 11.42 6.43 2.24
C LEU A 421 12.73 5.65 2.02
N GLY A 422 13.72 6.22 1.30
CA GLY A 422 15.02 5.60 1.05
C GLY A 422 14.97 4.36 0.14
N LEU A 423 14.02 4.30 -0.80
CA LEU A 423 13.77 3.14 -1.66
C LEU A 423 14.55 3.16 -2.98
N GLU A 424 15.10 4.31 -3.37
CA GLU A 424 15.72 4.49 -4.71
C GLU A 424 16.84 3.50 -4.99
N ALA A 425 17.78 3.32 -4.06
CA ALA A 425 18.89 2.38 -4.22
C ALA A 425 18.39 0.93 -4.35
N PHE A 426 17.45 0.53 -3.50
CA PHE A 426 16.86 -0.81 -3.53
C PHE A 426 16.14 -1.10 -4.85
N ALA A 427 15.40 -0.10 -5.37
CA ALA A 427 14.70 -0.17 -6.63
C ALA A 427 15.68 -0.25 -7.82
N ALA A 428 16.71 0.61 -7.84
CA ALA A 428 17.72 0.66 -8.89
C ALA A 428 18.49 -0.66 -9.02
N ASP A 429 18.89 -1.27 -7.91
CA ASP A 429 19.57 -2.58 -7.87
C ASP A 429 18.74 -3.72 -8.49
N ARG A 430 17.42 -3.53 -8.60
CA ARG A 430 16.46 -4.49 -9.18
C ARG A 430 15.98 -4.08 -10.56
N GLY A 431 16.55 -3.02 -11.14
CA GLY A 431 16.15 -2.49 -12.45
C GLY A 431 14.75 -1.85 -12.45
N LEU A 432 14.23 -1.50 -11.27
CA LEU A 432 12.97 -0.78 -11.13
C LEU A 432 13.25 0.71 -11.22
N THR A 433 12.63 1.38 -12.19
CA THR A 433 12.83 2.82 -12.45
C THR A 433 11.49 3.44 -12.72
N LEU A 434 11.10 4.53 -12.05
CA LEU A 434 9.90 5.30 -12.43
C LEU A 434 10.08 5.95 -13.81
N PRO A 435 8.99 6.26 -14.56
CA PRO A 435 9.09 7.01 -15.81
C PRO A 435 9.94 8.27 -15.63
N ASP A 436 10.66 8.67 -16.68
CA ASP A 436 11.45 9.90 -16.61
C ASP A 436 10.52 11.10 -16.42
N ALA A 437 10.83 11.90 -15.40
CA ALA A 437 9.96 12.95 -14.85
C ALA A 437 10.80 13.78 -13.88
N GLU A 438 10.48 15.05 -13.77
CA GLU A 438 11.20 16.00 -12.95
C GLU A 438 11.14 15.62 -11.46
N ARG A 439 12.20 15.92 -10.72
CA ARG A 439 12.20 15.78 -9.27
C ARG A 439 11.46 16.97 -8.65
N LEU A 440 10.49 16.70 -7.80
CA LEU A 440 9.77 17.72 -7.03
C LEU A 440 10.10 17.59 -5.54
N PRO A 441 10.51 18.66 -4.84
CA PRO A 441 10.87 18.62 -3.43
C PRO A 441 9.64 18.63 -2.51
N LEU A 442 8.72 17.67 -2.69
CA LEU A 442 7.43 17.64 -1.97
C LEU A 442 7.62 17.57 -0.44
N PHE A 443 8.65 16.86 0.03
CA PHE A 443 8.97 16.68 1.45
C PHE A 443 9.98 17.69 2.01
N ASP A 444 10.38 18.72 1.24
CA ASP A 444 11.22 19.81 1.78
C ASP A 444 10.35 20.75 2.63
N PRO A 445 10.59 20.86 3.95
CA PRO A 445 9.73 21.63 4.86
C PRO A 445 9.71 23.14 4.56
N PHE A 446 10.65 23.65 3.76
CA PHE A 446 10.77 25.07 3.46
C PHE A 446 10.13 25.47 2.12
N VAL A 447 9.57 24.53 1.36
CA VAL A 447 9.02 24.77 0.02
C VAL A 447 7.52 24.55 0.02
N SER A 448 6.71 25.56 -0.28
CA SER A 448 5.24 25.42 -0.33
C SER A 448 4.66 26.11 -1.56
N SER A 449 3.60 25.54 -2.12
CA SER A 449 2.88 26.12 -3.26
C SER A 449 2.05 27.33 -2.84
N VAL A 450 1.59 27.33 -1.59
CA VAL A 450 0.86 28.42 -0.95
C VAL A 450 1.73 29.04 0.15
N THR A 451 1.71 30.37 0.26
CA THR A 451 2.46 31.15 1.27
C THR A 451 1.78 31.20 2.61
#